data_AF-B0KGB4-F1
#
_entry.id   AF-B0KGB4-F1
#
_cell.length_a   1.000
_cell.length_b   1.000
_cell.length_c   1.000
_cell.angle_alpha   90.00
_cell.angle_beta   90.00
_cell.angle_gamma   90.00
#
_symmetry.space_group_name_H-M   'P 1'
#
loop_
_entity.id
_entity.type
_entity.pdbx_description
1 polymer ?
#
loop_
_entity_poly.entity_id
_entity_poly.type
_entity_poly.pdbx_seq_one_letter_code
_entity_poly.pdbx_strand_id
1 'polypeptide(L)'
;MSPNKQGVFVASSLYRRIYSGDSLYSAWRKVKESALSSSSETIRNEARDFESQLPRSLSDIQRALSKKTFTFQKQTGVAKIKANGNSRPIVLSPIPNRIVQRAILDGLSRIKFVKEALAIPTSYGGIKDKRVSMAIADAKAAINNGAGFHIRSDIAEFFTRIDKDYVIRLVAPHIKCPDTIALFKAAITTDLANIDVLRRQGLDEISPLG
;
A
#
# COMPACT_ATOMS: atom_id res chain seq x y z
N MET A 1 -34.56 5.53 37.46
CA MET A 1 -33.10 5.61 37.24
C MET A 1 -32.60 4.24 36.83
N SER A 2 -32.31 4.05 35.55
CA SER A 2 -31.63 2.86 35.02
C SER A 2 -30.36 3.33 34.31
N PRO A 3 -29.20 2.71 34.55
CA PRO A 3 -27.95 3.23 34.07
C PRO A 3 -27.82 3.01 32.55
N ASN A 4 -27.48 4.13 31.91
CA ASN A 4 -27.13 4.30 30.51
C ASN A 4 -26.01 3.31 30.13
N LYS A 5 -26.29 2.34 29.26
CA LYS A 5 -25.26 1.45 28.71
C LYS A 5 -24.39 2.26 27.75
N GLN A 6 -23.15 2.54 28.17
CA GLN A 6 -22.13 3.11 27.30
C GLN A 6 -22.07 2.35 25.97
N GLY A 7 -22.19 3.09 24.87
CA GLY A 7 -22.05 2.58 23.51
C GLY A 7 -20.67 1.96 23.31
N VAL A 8 -20.64 0.64 23.17
CA VAL A 8 -19.49 -0.08 22.63
C VAL A 8 -19.31 0.45 21.20
N PHE A 9 -18.24 1.22 20.96
CA PHE A 9 -17.84 1.60 19.61
C PHE A 9 -17.47 0.33 18.84
N VAL A 10 -18.46 -0.28 18.18
CA VAL A 10 -18.25 -1.39 17.27
C VAL A 10 -17.48 -0.82 16.08
N ALA A 11 -16.19 -1.15 15.97
CA ALA A 11 -15.42 -0.96 14.76
C ALA A 11 -16.28 -1.40 13.56
N SER A 12 -16.37 -0.59 12.50
CA SER A 12 -17.16 -1.02 11.33
C SER A 12 -16.67 -2.38 10.84
N SER A 13 -17.55 -3.12 10.20
CA SER A 13 -17.23 -4.42 9.60
C SER A 13 -15.98 -4.38 8.72
N LEU A 14 -15.63 -3.22 8.14
CA LEU A 14 -14.43 -3.01 7.36
C LEU A 14 -13.17 -2.93 8.23
N TYR A 15 -13.14 -2.10 9.28
CA TYR A 15 -11.96 -1.99 10.15
C TYR A 15 -11.64 -3.33 10.81
N ARG A 16 -12.66 -3.99 11.38
CA ARG A 16 -12.54 -5.32 11.98
C ARG A 16 -12.02 -6.36 10.99
N ARG A 17 -12.43 -6.26 9.73
CA ARG A 17 -11.94 -7.14 8.67
C ARG A 17 -10.47 -6.87 8.34
N ILE A 18 -10.01 -5.62 8.34
CA ILE A 18 -8.60 -5.30 8.05
C ILE A 18 -7.68 -5.98 9.07
N TYR A 19 -7.99 -5.90 10.36
CA TYR A 19 -7.15 -6.49 11.39
C TYR A 19 -7.52 -7.94 11.79
N SER A 20 -8.45 -8.61 11.11
CA SER A 20 -8.77 -9.99 11.46
C SER A 20 -7.57 -10.90 11.21
N GLY A 21 -7.43 -11.95 12.03
CA GLY A 21 -6.32 -12.92 11.90
C GLY A 21 -6.19 -13.47 10.48
N ASP A 22 -7.30 -13.87 9.86
CA ASP A 22 -7.33 -14.35 8.47
C ASP A 22 -6.82 -13.31 7.46
N SER A 23 -7.21 -12.04 7.63
CA SER A 23 -6.79 -10.96 6.72
C SER A 23 -5.31 -10.67 6.88
N LEU A 24 -4.81 -10.59 8.12
CA LEU A 24 -3.39 -10.37 8.40
C LEU A 24 -2.53 -11.56 7.94
N TYR A 25 -3.01 -12.78 8.10
CA TYR A 25 -2.32 -13.98 7.60
C TYR A 25 -2.31 -14.02 6.06
N SER A 26 -3.43 -13.71 5.40
CA SER A 26 -3.51 -13.61 3.94
C SER A 26 -2.57 -12.52 3.41
N ALA A 27 -2.55 -11.36 4.07
CA ALA A 27 -1.64 -10.27 3.76
C ALA A 27 -0.17 -10.69 3.94
N TRP A 28 0.16 -11.39 5.04
CA TRP A 28 1.49 -11.93 5.27
C TRP A 28 1.93 -12.86 4.14
N ARG A 29 1.12 -13.82 3.70
CA ARG A 29 1.48 -14.73 2.60
C ARG A 29 1.88 -13.97 1.34
N LYS A 30 1.17 -12.88 1.01
CA LYS A 30 1.50 -12.03 -0.14
C LYS A 30 2.78 -11.22 0.08
N VAL A 31 2.97 -10.66 1.28
CA VAL A 31 4.18 -9.90 1.62
C VAL A 31 5.41 -10.80 1.61
N LYS A 32 5.33 -11.98 2.22
CA LYS A 32 6.40 -12.99 2.30
C LYS A 32 7.00 -13.31 0.94
N GLU A 33 6.15 -13.59 -0.05
CA GLU A 33 6.58 -13.92 -1.42
C GLU A 33 7.48 -12.82 -2.01
N SER A 34 7.07 -11.55 -1.88
CA SER A 34 7.86 -10.41 -2.35
C SER A 34 9.06 -10.08 -1.47
N ALA A 35 8.99 -10.34 -0.17
CA ALA A 35 10.04 -9.99 0.78
C ALA A 35 11.22 -10.97 0.69
N LEU A 36 10.95 -12.27 0.55
CA LEU A 36 11.99 -13.29 0.41
C LEU A 36 12.72 -13.22 -0.93
N SER A 37 12.06 -12.73 -1.98
CA SER A 37 12.65 -12.47 -3.30
C SER A 37 13.28 -11.07 -3.44
N SER A 38 13.26 -10.27 -2.37
CA SER A 38 13.84 -8.93 -2.36
C SER A 38 15.35 -8.95 -2.56
N SER A 39 15.88 -7.99 -3.32
CA SER A 39 17.33 -7.78 -3.44
C SER A 39 17.96 -7.29 -2.13
N SER A 40 17.18 -6.78 -1.18
CA SER A 40 17.66 -6.29 0.11
C SER A 40 17.79 -7.41 1.14
N GLU A 41 19.01 -7.67 1.60
CA GLU A 41 19.33 -8.58 2.71
C GLU A 41 18.49 -8.29 3.95
N THR A 42 18.41 -7.01 4.33
CA THR A 42 17.65 -6.54 5.49
C THR A 42 16.19 -6.97 5.42
N ILE A 43 15.52 -6.77 4.28
CA ILE A 43 14.11 -7.16 4.11
C ILE A 43 13.94 -8.70 4.14
N ARG A 44 14.88 -9.46 3.56
CA ARG A 44 14.82 -10.92 3.61
C ARG A 44 14.97 -11.44 5.03
N ASN A 45 15.91 -10.89 5.80
CA ASN A 45 16.15 -11.30 7.19
C ASN A 45 14.98 -10.92 8.09
N GLU A 46 14.48 -9.68 7.99
CA GLU A 46 13.29 -9.24 8.72
C GLU A 46 12.08 -10.14 8.44
N ALA A 47 11.89 -10.58 7.18
CA ALA A 47 10.82 -11.50 6.83
C ALA A 47 10.99 -12.89 7.48
N ARG A 48 12.22 -13.42 7.56
CA ARG A 48 12.50 -14.71 8.21
C ARG A 48 12.28 -14.62 9.72
N ASP A 49 12.76 -13.54 10.35
CA ASP A 49 12.59 -13.29 11.78
C ASP A 49 11.09 -13.18 12.10
N PHE A 50 10.34 -12.41 11.30
CA PHE A 50 8.90 -12.29 11.44
C PHE A 50 8.18 -13.66 11.34
N GLU A 51 8.56 -14.49 10.37
CA GLU A 51 7.99 -15.84 10.19
C GLU A 51 8.28 -16.76 11.37
N SER A 52 9.51 -16.76 11.87
CA SER A 52 9.95 -17.65 12.95
C SER A 52 9.16 -17.46 14.26
N GLN A 53 8.52 -16.30 14.41
CA GLN A 53 7.72 -15.92 15.57
C GLN A 53 6.21 -16.08 15.34
N LEU A 54 5.78 -16.72 14.25
CA LEU A 54 4.36 -17.01 14.04
C LEU A 54 3.83 -18.02 15.08
N PRO A 55 2.57 -17.87 15.56
CA PRO A 55 1.57 -16.87 15.18
C PRO A 55 1.66 -15.56 15.98
N ARG A 56 2.63 -15.41 16.89
CA ARG A 56 2.74 -14.28 17.82
C ARG A 56 2.88 -12.94 17.09
N SER A 57 3.76 -12.83 16.09
CA SER A 57 3.98 -11.57 15.36
C SER A 57 2.72 -11.01 14.70
N LEU A 58 1.86 -11.87 14.14
CA LEU A 58 0.56 -11.45 13.59
C LEU A 58 -0.42 -11.07 14.70
N SER A 59 -0.41 -11.81 15.81
CA SER A 59 -1.27 -11.52 16.97
C SER A 59 -0.93 -10.17 17.60
N ASP A 60 0.35 -9.78 17.60
CA ASP A 60 0.79 -8.50 18.11
C ASP A 60 0.35 -7.33 17.22
N ILE A 61 0.44 -7.49 15.89
CA ILE A 61 -0.15 -6.53 14.93
C ILE A 61 -1.67 -6.43 15.13
N GLN A 62 -2.36 -7.56 15.22
CA GLN A 62 -3.81 -7.60 15.45
C GLN A 62 -4.20 -6.87 16.74
N ARG A 63 -3.47 -7.11 17.84
CA ARG A 63 -3.71 -6.47 19.13
C ARG A 63 -3.48 -4.98 19.05
N ALA A 64 -2.41 -4.53 18.41
CA ALA A 64 -2.12 -3.11 18.22
C ALA A 64 -3.20 -2.41 17.39
N LEU A 65 -3.67 -3.02 16.29
CA LEU A 65 -4.75 -2.48 15.46
C LEU A 65 -6.08 -2.45 16.21
N SER A 66 -6.45 -3.53 16.91
CA SER A 66 -7.71 -3.59 17.67
C SER A 66 -7.76 -2.59 18.82
N LYS A 67 -6.61 -2.29 19.45
CA LYS A 67 -6.46 -1.24 20.47
C LYS A 67 -6.19 0.15 19.90
N LYS A 68 -6.09 0.30 18.57
CA LYS A 68 -5.76 1.55 17.87
C LYS A 68 -4.41 2.16 18.28
N THR A 69 -3.45 1.32 18.67
CA THR A 69 -2.08 1.72 19.06
C THR A 69 -1.03 1.35 18.00
N PHE A 70 -1.44 0.79 16.87
CA PHE A 70 -0.52 0.51 15.76
C PHE A 70 -0.02 1.83 15.16
N THR A 71 1.30 1.95 15.03
CA THR A 71 1.95 3.09 14.37
C THR A 71 2.82 2.57 13.23
N PHE A 72 2.73 3.22 12.07
CA PHE A 72 3.61 2.91 10.96
C PHE A 72 5.03 3.34 11.32
N GLN A 73 5.97 2.41 11.22
CA GLN A 73 7.38 2.69 11.48
C GLN A 73 7.96 3.52 10.33
N LYS A 74 8.96 4.36 10.64
CA LYS A 74 9.70 5.09 9.61
C LYS A 74 10.31 4.10 8.61
N GLN A 75 10.27 4.46 7.34
CA GLN A 75 10.78 3.67 6.23
C GLN A 75 12.20 4.14 5.86
N THR A 76 12.93 3.36 5.07
CA THR A 76 14.29 3.71 4.66
C THR A 76 14.33 4.02 3.17
N GLY A 77 14.69 5.25 2.81
CA GLY A 77 14.90 5.63 1.42
C GLY A 77 16.25 5.10 0.90
N VAL A 78 16.24 4.51 -0.29
CA VAL A 78 17.42 3.97 -0.97
C VAL A 78 17.40 4.44 -2.40
N ALA A 79 18.42 5.15 -2.85
CA ALA A 79 18.56 5.50 -4.25
C ALA A 79 19.27 4.37 -5.00
N LYS A 80 18.56 3.75 -5.96
CA LYS A 80 19.20 2.85 -6.93
C LYS A 80 19.50 3.60 -8.20
N ILE A 81 20.75 3.59 -8.65
CA ILE A 81 21.15 4.16 -9.93
C ILE A 81 20.58 3.27 -11.05
N LYS A 82 19.87 3.87 -12.02
CA LYS A 82 19.42 3.18 -13.24
C LYS A 82 20.60 2.99 -14.20
N ALA A 83 20.46 2.09 -15.17
CA ALA A 83 21.43 1.89 -16.23
C ALA A 83 21.74 3.17 -17.06
N ASN A 84 20.82 4.15 -17.04
CA ASN A 84 20.98 5.44 -17.72
C ASN A 84 21.51 6.57 -16.81
N GLY A 85 21.98 6.26 -15.60
CA GLY A 85 22.56 7.23 -14.65
C GLY A 85 21.56 7.91 -13.71
N ASN A 86 20.25 7.86 -13.99
CA ASN A 86 19.25 8.50 -13.14
C ASN A 86 18.92 7.65 -11.89
N SER A 87 18.80 8.27 -10.72
CA SER A 87 18.39 7.58 -9.49
C SER A 87 16.90 7.23 -9.51
N ARG A 88 16.56 5.99 -9.13
CA ARG A 88 15.21 5.58 -8.73
C ARG A 88 15.19 5.50 -7.21
N PRO A 89 14.51 6.42 -6.52
CA PRO A 89 14.31 6.29 -5.09
C PRO A 89 13.38 5.10 -4.84
N ILE A 90 13.82 4.23 -3.94
CA ILE A 90 13.10 3.05 -3.47
C ILE A 90 12.91 3.24 -1.97
N VAL A 91 11.72 2.97 -1.49
CA VAL A 91 11.45 2.98 -0.06
C VAL A 91 11.39 1.55 0.45
N LEU A 92 12.30 1.21 1.34
CA LEU A 92 12.28 -0.04 2.09
C LEU A 92 11.35 0.14 3.29
N SER A 93 10.15 -0.42 3.17
CA SER A 93 9.20 -0.48 4.27
C SER A 93 9.47 -1.69 5.15
N PRO A 94 9.39 -1.58 6.49
CA PRO A 94 9.38 -2.71 7.42
C PRO A 94 8.25 -3.70 7.14
N ILE A 95 8.43 -4.96 7.53
CA ILE A 95 7.49 -6.06 7.31
C ILE A 95 6.12 -5.79 7.96
N PRO A 96 6.02 -5.33 9.23
CA PRO A 96 4.71 -5.01 9.84
C PRO A 96 3.94 -3.97 9.03
N ASN A 97 4.60 -2.90 8.58
CA ASN A 97 3.99 -1.88 7.74
C ASN A 97 3.42 -2.48 6.45
N ARG A 98 4.20 -3.32 5.74
CA ARG A 98 3.76 -3.96 4.49
C ARG A 98 2.54 -4.85 4.69
N ILE A 99 2.50 -5.61 5.80
CA ILE A 99 1.37 -6.48 6.14
C ILE A 99 0.11 -5.64 6.35
N VAL A 100 0.20 -4.57 7.14
CA VAL A 100 -0.95 -3.70 7.42
C VAL A 100 -1.40 -2.96 6.16
N GLN A 101 -0.48 -2.41 5.35
CA GLN A 101 -0.80 -1.81 4.05
C GLN A 101 -1.49 -2.80 3.11
N ARG A 102 -1.02 -4.05 3.07
CA ARG A 102 -1.64 -5.10 2.27
C ARG A 102 -3.05 -5.46 2.76
N ALA A 103 -3.23 -5.57 4.08
CA ALA A 103 -4.54 -5.82 4.67
C ALA A 103 -5.53 -4.67 4.42
N ILE A 104 -5.06 -3.42 4.45
CA ILE A 104 -5.85 -2.24 4.06
C ILE A 104 -6.24 -2.33 2.59
N LEU A 105 -5.29 -2.59 1.68
CA LEU A 105 -5.58 -2.76 0.24
C LEU A 105 -6.66 -3.82 0.01
N ASP A 106 -6.52 -4.99 0.63
CA ASP A 106 -7.48 -6.08 0.48
C ASP A 106 -8.86 -5.71 1.06
N GLY A 107 -8.90 -4.92 2.14
CA GLY A 107 -10.12 -4.38 2.72
C GLY A 107 -10.80 -3.34 1.81
N LEU A 108 -10.05 -2.33 1.36
CA LEU A 108 -10.55 -1.23 0.52
C LEU A 108 -11.00 -1.71 -0.86
N SER A 109 -10.35 -2.75 -1.41
CA SER A 109 -10.74 -3.37 -2.68
C SER A 109 -12.14 -4.01 -2.65
N ARG A 110 -12.77 -4.09 -1.47
CA ARG A 110 -14.15 -4.59 -1.32
C ARG A 110 -15.19 -3.48 -1.45
N ILE A 111 -14.80 -2.21 -1.35
CA ILE A 111 -15.67 -1.05 -1.44
C ILE A 111 -16.10 -0.85 -2.90
N LYS A 112 -17.38 -0.56 -3.13
CA LYS A 112 -17.97 -0.40 -4.48
C LYS A 112 -17.17 0.58 -5.35
N PHE A 113 -16.91 1.78 -4.82
CA PHE A 113 -16.13 2.81 -5.51
C PHE A 113 -14.76 2.31 -5.99
N VAL A 114 -14.01 1.61 -5.12
CA VAL A 114 -12.68 1.06 -5.47
C VAL A 114 -12.81 -0.07 -6.48
N LYS A 115 -13.80 -0.96 -6.33
CA LYS A 115 -14.06 -2.03 -7.31
C LYS A 115 -14.34 -1.47 -8.69
N GLU A 116 -15.16 -0.44 -8.80
CA GLU A 116 -15.50 0.21 -10.07
C GLU A 116 -14.27 0.84 -10.71
N ALA A 117 -13.44 1.52 -9.93
CA ALA A 117 -12.17 2.08 -10.42
C ALA A 117 -11.21 0.99 -10.93
N LEU A 118 -11.10 -0.15 -10.22
CA LEU A 118 -10.25 -1.28 -10.64
C LEU A 118 -10.85 -2.06 -11.83
N ALA A 119 -12.16 -1.94 -12.07
CA ALA A 119 -12.86 -2.64 -13.14
C ALA A 119 -12.78 -1.90 -14.50
N ILE A 120 -12.21 -0.70 -14.57
CA ILE A 120 -12.00 0.02 -15.83
C ILE A 120 -11.31 -0.91 -16.84
N PRO A 121 -11.92 -1.21 -18.01
CA PRO A 121 -11.44 -2.24 -18.92
C PRO A 121 -9.99 -2.05 -19.33
N THR A 122 -9.63 -0.81 -19.68
CA THR A 122 -8.31 -0.37 -20.15
C THR A 122 -7.30 -0.08 -19.04
N SER A 123 -7.61 -0.40 -17.79
CA SER A 123 -6.69 -0.28 -16.66
C SER A 123 -6.09 -1.63 -16.31
N TYR A 124 -4.77 -1.82 -16.42
CA TYR A 124 -4.13 -3.13 -16.23
C TYR A 124 -3.06 -3.14 -15.12
N GLY A 125 -2.55 -1.98 -14.73
CA GLY A 125 -1.43 -1.86 -13.80
C GLY A 125 -1.83 -2.18 -12.36
N GLY A 126 -1.13 -3.12 -11.71
CA GLY A 126 -1.28 -3.40 -10.28
C GLY A 126 -2.65 -3.96 -9.85
N ILE A 127 -3.51 -4.34 -10.81
CA ILE A 127 -4.86 -4.86 -10.54
C ILE A 127 -4.80 -6.38 -10.48
N LYS A 128 -5.52 -6.95 -9.49
CA LYS A 128 -5.64 -8.40 -9.33
C LYS A 128 -6.18 -9.02 -10.62
N ASP A 129 -5.60 -10.15 -11.02
CA ASP A 129 -5.98 -10.92 -12.21
C ASP A 129 -5.74 -10.17 -13.55
N LYS A 130 -5.17 -8.96 -13.54
CA LYS A 130 -4.70 -8.24 -14.73
C LYS A 130 -3.19 -8.38 -14.96
N ARG A 131 -2.75 -8.37 -16.22
CA ARG A 131 -1.36 -8.62 -16.63
C ARG A 131 -0.98 -7.72 -17.81
N VAL A 132 0.31 -7.42 -17.93
CA VAL A 132 0.87 -6.62 -19.04
C VAL A 132 0.53 -7.22 -20.41
N SER A 133 0.50 -8.55 -20.53
CA SER A 133 0.13 -9.23 -21.78
C SER A 133 -1.26 -8.88 -22.29
N MET A 134 -2.22 -8.59 -21.40
CA MET A 134 -3.57 -8.15 -21.82
C MET A 134 -3.57 -6.73 -22.36
N ALA A 135 -2.82 -5.82 -21.74
CA ALA A 135 -2.64 -4.46 -22.28
C ALA A 135 -2.02 -4.49 -23.68
N ILE A 136 -1.04 -5.38 -23.90
CA ILE A 136 -0.41 -5.59 -25.21
C ILE A 136 -1.42 -6.16 -26.21
N ALA A 137 -2.25 -7.12 -25.80
CA ALA A 137 -3.28 -7.71 -26.67
C ALA A 137 -4.30 -6.66 -27.14
N ASP A 138 -4.80 -5.83 -26.23
CA ASP A 138 -5.79 -4.79 -26.56
C ASP A 138 -5.17 -3.69 -27.44
N ALA A 139 -3.91 -3.33 -27.21
CA ALA A 139 -3.17 -2.42 -28.09
C ALA A 139 -2.99 -3.01 -29.51
N LYS A 140 -2.65 -4.30 -29.62
CA LYS A 140 -2.55 -4.99 -30.92
C LYS A 140 -3.90 -5.05 -31.64
N ALA A 141 -4.98 -5.31 -30.91
CA ALA A 141 -6.33 -5.31 -31.47
C ALA A 141 -6.70 -3.94 -32.03
N ALA A 142 -6.39 -2.85 -31.31
CA ALA A 142 -6.62 -1.48 -31.80
C ALA A 142 -5.84 -1.19 -33.10
N ILE A 143 -4.56 -1.60 -33.17
CA ILE A 143 -3.73 -1.45 -34.36
C ILE A 143 -4.32 -2.24 -35.54
N ASN A 144 -4.71 -3.49 -35.32
CA ASN A 144 -5.33 -4.33 -36.35
C ASN A 144 -6.67 -3.75 -36.86
N ASN A 145 -7.38 -3.00 -36.01
CA ASN A 145 -8.63 -2.32 -36.35
C ASN A 145 -8.42 -0.93 -36.98
N GLY A 146 -7.20 -0.60 -37.40
CA GLY A 146 -6.89 0.61 -38.16
C GLY A 146 -6.35 1.78 -37.35
N ALA A 147 -6.02 1.60 -36.07
CA ALA A 147 -5.33 2.64 -35.30
C ALA A 147 -3.88 2.82 -35.81
N GLY A 148 -3.68 3.82 -36.67
CA GLY A 148 -2.35 4.14 -37.25
C GLY A 148 -1.47 5.05 -36.39
N PHE A 149 -2.02 5.66 -35.34
CA PHE A 149 -1.32 6.61 -34.47
C PHE A 149 -1.61 6.31 -33.00
N HIS A 150 -0.69 6.70 -32.11
CA HIS A 150 -0.87 6.59 -30.68
C HIS A 150 -0.48 7.89 -29.97
N ILE A 151 -1.12 8.15 -28.84
CA ILE A 151 -0.75 9.22 -27.92
C ILE A 151 -0.11 8.57 -26.70
N ARG A 152 1.06 9.05 -26.32
CA ARG A 152 1.75 8.63 -25.11
C ARG A 152 1.72 9.76 -24.10
N SER A 153 1.13 9.49 -22.94
CA SER A 153 1.18 10.36 -21.76
C SER A 153 1.80 9.60 -20.59
N ASP A 154 2.63 10.27 -19.81
CA ASP A 154 3.19 9.75 -18.57
C ASP A 154 3.07 10.81 -17.48
N ILE A 155 2.77 10.40 -16.25
CA ILE A 155 2.70 11.32 -15.10
C ILE A 155 4.05 11.28 -14.41
N ALA A 156 4.85 12.32 -14.63
CA ALA A 156 6.14 12.48 -13.99
C ALA A 156 6.00 12.39 -12.47
N GLU A 157 6.85 11.57 -11.84
CA GLU A 157 6.98 11.51 -10.39
C GLU A 157 5.65 11.22 -9.65
N PHE A 158 4.74 10.46 -10.27
CA PHE A 158 3.40 10.17 -9.74
C PHE A 158 3.37 9.83 -8.25
N PHE A 159 4.21 8.90 -7.78
CA PHE A 159 4.18 8.44 -6.39
C PHE A 159 4.69 9.46 -5.38
N THR A 160 5.53 10.41 -5.80
CA THR A 160 6.02 11.47 -4.90
C THR A 160 5.15 12.71 -4.96
N ARG A 161 4.45 12.95 -6.08
CA ARG A 161 3.62 14.16 -6.30
C ARG A 161 2.11 13.93 -6.19
N ILE A 162 1.65 12.71 -5.93
CA ILE A 162 0.22 12.45 -5.76
C ILE A 162 -0.34 13.23 -4.56
N ASP A 163 -1.42 13.98 -4.78
CA ASP A 163 -2.14 14.67 -3.70
C ASP A 163 -2.87 13.62 -2.83
N LYS A 164 -2.24 13.26 -1.71
CA LYS A 164 -2.77 12.27 -0.77
C LYS A 164 -4.03 12.76 -0.09
N ASP A 165 -4.15 14.05 0.21
CA ASP A 165 -5.38 14.60 0.79
C ASP A 165 -6.54 14.52 -0.19
N TYR A 166 -6.29 14.71 -1.50
CA TYR A 166 -7.28 14.46 -2.54
C TYR A 166 -7.69 12.98 -2.60
N VAL A 167 -6.74 12.05 -2.54
CA VAL A 167 -7.05 10.61 -2.47
C VAL A 167 -7.93 10.29 -1.26
N ILE A 168 -7.62 10.86 -0.09
CA ILE A 168 -8.45 10.69 1.12
C ILE A 168 -9.85 11.28 0.90
N ARG A 169 -9.97 12.49 0.33
CA ARG A 169 -11.27 13.12 0.02
C ARG A 169 -12.11 12.28 -0.94
N LEU A 170 -11.49 11.64 -1.93
CA LEU A 170 -12.19 10.75 -2.87
C LEU A 170 -12.73 9.49 -2.21
N VAL A 171 -11.95 8.88 -1.31
CA VAL A 171 -12.30 7.56 -0.72
C VAL A 171 -13.19 7.70 0.53
N ALA A 172 -13.01 8.77 1.32
CA ALA A 172 -13.67 8.94 2.62
C ALA A 172 -15.21 8.84 2.59
N PRO A 173 -15.94 9.40 1.59
CA PRO A 173 -17.40 9.27 1.52
C PRO A 173 -17.90 7.81 1.42
N HIS A 174 -17.02 6.89 1.02
CA HIS A 174 -17.34 5.47 0.87
C HIS A 174 -16.93 4.61 2.07
N ILE A 175 -16.37 5.21 3.12
CA ILE A 175 -15.92 4.52 4.34
C ILE A 175 -16.66 5.09 5.56
N LYS A 176 -17.46 4.25 6.22
CA LYS A 176 -18.23 4.67 7.40
C LYS A 176 -17.39 4.85 8.68
N CYS A 177 -16.27 4.14 8.80
CA CYS A 177 -15.48 4.12 10.04
C CYS A 177 -14.35 5.14 9.99
N PRO A 178 -14.34 6.15 10.89
CA PRO A 178 -13.27 7.14 10.92
C PRO A 178 -11.91 6.52 11.24
N ASP A 179 -11.85 5.46 12.06
CA ASP A 179 -10.59 4.75 12.35
C ASP A 179 -10.00 4.07 11.10
N THR A 180 -10.86 3.62 10.16
CA THR A 180 -10.38 3.07 8.88
C THR A 180 -9.78 4.16 8.02
N ILE A 181 -10.40 5.34 7.99
CA ILE A 181 -9.87 6.50 7.25
C ILE A 181 -8.55 6.95 7.87
N ALA A 182 -8.47 7.06 9.19
CA ALA A 182 -7.25 7.43 9.91
C ALA A 182 -6.12 6.43 9.65
N LEU A 183 -6.41 5.12 9.71
CA LEU A 183 -5.43 4.09 9.40
C LEU A 183 -4.98 4.15 7.92
N PHE A 184 -5.90 4.38 6.99
CA PHE A 184 -5.58 4.52 5.57
C PHE A 184 -4.72 5.76 5.30
N LYS A 185 -5.05 6.91 5.92
CA LYS A 185 -4.24 8.13 5.86
C LYS A 185 -2.82 7.86 6.36
N ALA A 186 -2.68 7.26 7.55
CA ALA A 186 -1.38 6.91 8.10
C ALA A 186 -0.60 5.91 7.22
N ALA A 187 -1.29 5.02 6.49
CA ALA A 187 -0.67 4.01 5.64
C ALA A 187 -0.08 4.56 4.33
N ILE A 188 -0.63 5.66 3.81
CA ILE A 188 -0.16 6.31 2.58
C ILE A 188 0.80 7.47 2.86
N THR A 189 0.95 7.88 4.11
CA THR A 189 2.00 8.79 4.57
C THR A 189 3.33 8.05 4.67
N THR A 190 4.38 8.63 4.10
CA THR A 190 5.75 8.10 4.09
C THR A 190 6.65 9.01 4.90
N ASP A 191 7.07 8.50 6.05
CA ASP A 191 8.11 9.09 6.87
C ASP A 191 9.42 8.32 6.70
N LEU A 192 10.50 9.01 6.33
CA LEU A 192 11.81 8.39 6.13
C LEU A 192 12.70 8.56 7.36
N ALA A 193 13.31 7.46 7.82
CA ALA A 193 14.25 7.44 8.94
C ALA A 193 15.58 8.13 8.60
N ASN A 194 15.97 8.12 7.32
CA ASN A 194 17.26 8.60 6.83
C ASN A 194 17.16 9.87 5.98
N ILE A 195 16.15 10.72 6.22
CA ILE A 195 15.92 11.94 5.43
C ILE A 195 17.13 12.88 5.42
N ASP A 196 17.83 13.04 6.54
CA ASP A 196 19.00 13.93 6.61
C ASP A 196 20.17 13.40 5.77
N VAL A 197 20.28 12.08 5.62
CA VAL A 197 21.26 11.46 4.73
C VAL A 197 20.89 11.72 3.27
N LEU A 198 19.61 11.57 2.92
CA LEU A 198 19.12 11.84 1.56
C LEU A 198 19.29 13.31 1.17
N ARG A 199 19.05 14.25 2.10
CA ARG A 199 19.28 15.69 1.91
C ARG A 199 20.74 16.00 1.58
N ARG A 200 21.68 15.43 2.35
CA ARG A 200 23.13 15.61 2.09
C ARG A 200 23.56 15.06 0.72
N GLN A 201 22.81 14.11 0.17
CA GLN A 201 23.04 13.52 -1.14
C GLN A 201 22.26 14.23 -2.26
N GLY A 202 21.41 15.22 -1.95
CA GLY A 202 20.53 15.88 -2.91
C GLY A 202 19.43 14.96 -3.46
N LEU A 203 18.97 14.00 -2.66
CA LEU A 203 18.01 12.94 -3.08
C LEU A 203 16.68 13.01 -2.32
N ASP A 204 16.46 14.04 -1.51
CA ASP A 204 15.22 14.25 -0.78
C ASP A 204 14.06 14.70 -1.69
N GLU A 205 14.32 15.54 -2.69
CA GLU A 205 13.29 16.01 -3.64
C GLU A 205 12.65 14.89 -4.47
N ILE A 206 13.40 13.81 -4.70
CA ILE A 206 12.92 12.65 -5.47
C ILE A 206 12.29 11.58 -4.56
N SER A 207 12.37 11.73 -3.24
CA SER A 207 11.85 10.74 -2.29
C SER A 207 10.38 11.01 -1.97
N PRO A 208 9.50 10.00 -1.91
CA PRO A 208 8.12 10.21 -1.49
C PRO A 208 8.14 10.60 -0.01
N LEU A 209 7.72 11.82 0.31
CA LEU A 209 7.62 12.36 1.67
C LEU A 209 6.19 12.85 1.92
N GLY A 210 5.80 12.94 3.20
CA GLY A 210 4.46 13.35 3.61
C GLY A 210 3.42 12.31 3.25
#